data_AF-J9G3B5-F1
#
_entry.id   AF-J9G3B5-F1
#
_cell.length_a   1.000
_cell.length_b   1.000
_cell.length_c   1.000
_cell.angle_alpha   90.00
_cell.angle_beta   90.00
_cell.angle_gamma   90.00
#
_symmetry.space_group_name_H-M   'P 1'
#
loop_
_entity.id
_entity.type
_entity.pdbx_description
1 polymer ?
#
loop_
_entity_poly.entity_id
_entity_poly.type
_entity_poly.pdbx_seq_one_letter_code
_entity_poly.pdbx_strand_id
1 'polypeptide(L)'
;MATDQYNKALNGDGKFPGYLKLANESMTDAANIAVANAGLCYFNLGNFKEAIKYLEKFSAKSDKGLSAQYVAALANSYASDNQIDKAIATFKKAAEVADNAITSPQYLLEAGLLLESQQKPAEALDIYKSIKSKYRSSTLVAPQQVQVGAYAALIDKYIERVSK
;
A
#
# COMPACT_ATOMS: atom_id res chain seq x y z
N MET A 1 18.20 13.53 11.52
CA MET A 1 18.01 12.33 10.66
C MET A 1 16.53 11.96 10.64
N ALA A 2 16.02 11.31 9.59
CA ALA A 2 14.59 10.99 9.45
C ALA A 2 14.01 10.23 10.67
N THR A 3 14.79 9.31 11.27
CA THR A 3 14.44 8.58 12.50
C THR A 3 14.03 9.49 13.67
N ASP A 4 14.73 10.61 13.87
CA ASP A 4 14.41 11.57 14.94
C ASP A 4 13.06 12.26 14.69
N GLN A 5 12.71 12.53 13.42
CA GLN A 5 11.43 13.12 13.06
C GLN A 5 10.28 12.15 13.32
N TYR A 6 10.44 10.86 12.99
CA TYR A 6 9.42 9.85 13.29
C TYR A 6 9.24 9.62 14.80
N ASN A 7 10.33 9.64 15.57
CA ASN A 7 10.26 9.56 17.03
C ASN A 7 9.54 10.76 17.66
N LYS A 8 9.82 11.97 17.16
CA LYS A 8 9.10 13.19 17.58
C LYS A 8 7.63 13.14 17.18
N ALA A 9 7.31 12.68 15.97
CA ALA A 9 5.94 12.53 15.52
C ALA A 9 5.14 11.52 16.36
N LEU A 10 5.78 10.41 16.76
CA LEU A 10 5.16 9.40 17.64
C LEU A 10 4.90 9.92 19.06
N ASN A 11 5.94 10.48 19.69
CA ASN A 11 5.94 10.76 21.13
C ASN A 11 5.59 12.21 21.47
N GLY A 12 5.66 13.10 20.49
CA GLY A 12 5.63 14.54 20.68
C GLY A 12 7.03 15.13 20.88
N ASP A 13 7.10 16.44 20.86
CA ASP A 13 8.34 17.22 21.01
C ASP A 13 8.34 18.11 22.27
N GLY A 14 7.37 17.90 23.17
CA GLY A 14 7.13 18.72 24.36
C GLY A 14 6.27 19.95 24.12
N LYS A 15 6.14 20.41 22.86
CA LYS A 15 5.25 21.51 22.47
C LYS A 15 3.94 20.98 21.87
N PHE A 16 4.02 19.94 21.06
CA PHE A 16 2.87 19.29 20.43
C PHE A 16 2.74 17.83 20.88
N PRO A 17 1.50 17.33 21.06
CA PRO A 17 1.28 15.92 21.38
C PRO A 17 1.69 15.04 20.20
N GLY A 18 2.29 13.88 20.49
CA GLY A 18 2.57 12.87 19.48
C GLY A 18 1.35 12.07 19.08
N TYR A 19 1.45 11.35 17.96
CA TYR A 19 0.38 10.50 17.45
C TYR A 19 -0.08 9.44 18.44
N LEU A 20 0.81 8.92 19.30
CA LEU A 20 0.43 7.93 20.32
C LEU A 20 -0.56 8.52 21.34
N LYS A 21 -0.39 9.78 21.71
CA LYS A 21 -1.31 10.47 22.62
C LYS A 21 -2.64 10.74 21.93
N LEU A 22 -2.61 11.30 20.72
CA LEU A 22 -3.80 11.62 19.93
C LEU A 22 -4.62 10.37 19.57
N ALA A 23 -3.96 9.24 19.31
CA ALA A 23 -4.59 7.95 19.02
C ALA A 23 -5.45 7.42 20.18
N ASN A 24 -5.17 7.83 21.42
CA ASN A 24 -5.94 7.43 22.61
C ASN A 24 -7.15 8.33 22.89
N GLU A 25 -7.26 9.49 22.21
CA GLU A 25 -8.42 10.39 22.31
C GLU A 25 -9.58 9.84 21.47
N SER A 26 -10.18 8.75 21.96
CA SER A 26 -11.10 7.85 21.25
C SER A 26 -12.28 8.54 20.52
N MET A 27 -12.75 7.90 19.44
CA MET A 27 -13.98 8.18 18.67
C MET A 27 -13.99 9.41 17.75
N THR A 28 -12.86 10.07 17.51
CA THR A 28 -12.78 11.17 16.52
C THR A 28 -12.11 10.72 15.21
N ASP A 29 -12.43 11.39 14.09
CA ASP A 29 -11.73 11.17 12.82
C ASP A 29 -10.24 11.54 12.93
N ALA A 30 -9.92 12.55 13.76
CA ALA A 30 -8.54 12.93 14.07
C ALA A 30 -7.76 11.81 14.77
N ALA A 31 -8.38 11.14 15.76
CA ALA A 31 -7.77 10.01 16.45
C ALA A 31 -7.58 8.80 15.50
N ASN A 32 -8.54 8.55 14.61
CA ASN A 32 -8.41 7.52 13.57
C ASN A 32 -7.22 7.78 12.63
N ILE A 33 -7.03 9.03 12.20
CA ILE A 33 -5.88 9.44 11.39
C ILE A 33 -4.57 9.36 12.20
N ALA A 34 -4.59 9.77 13.47
CA ALA A 34 -3.43 9.67 14.36
C ALA A 34 -2.98 8.22 14.58
N VAL A 35 -3.92 7.28 14.73
CA VAL A 35 -3.66 5.84 14.77
C VAL A 35 -2.90 5.39 13.52
N ALA A 36 -3.37 5.77 12.33
CA ALA A 36 -2.74 5.37 11.09
C ALA A 36 -1.33 5.99 10.92
N ASN A 37 -1.17 7.26 11.28
CA ASN A 37 0.12 7.95 11.24
C ASN A 37 1.13 7.42 12.27
N ALA A 38 0.67 6.98 13.44
CA ALA A 38 1.52 6.26 14.39
C ALA A 38 2.05 4.96 13.76
N GLY A 39 1.17 4.21 13.09
CA GLY A 39 1.55 3.02 12.34
C GLY A 39 2.58 3.29 11.23
N LEU A 40 2.41 4.36 10.45
CA LEU A 40 3.40 4.80 9.47
C LEU A 40 4.75 5.14 10.10
N CYS A 41 4.75 5.84 11.24
CA CYS A 41 6.00 6.15 11.93
C CYS A 41 6.71 4.88 12.40
N TYR A 42 5.98 3.92 12.98
CA TYR A 42 6.55 2.63 13.34
C TYR A 42 7.11 1.87 12.13
N PHE A 43 6.40 1.88 10.99
CA PHE A 43 6.89 1.27 9.76
C PHE A 43 8.23 1.88 9.32
N ASN A 44 8.33 3.21 9.29
CA ASN A 44 9.56 3.91 8.90
C ASN A 44 10.71 3.74 9.90
N LEU A 45 10.41 3.37 11.14
CA LEU A 45 11.39 3.00 12.16
C LEU A 45 11.82 1.51 12.08
N GLY A 46 11.25 0.73 11.16
CA GLY A 46 11.50 -0.71 11.05
C GLY A 46 10.74 -1.56 12.08
N ASN A 47 9.86 -0.95 12.87
CA ASN A 47 9.07 -1.62 13.91
C ASN A 47 7.77 -2.17 13.33
N PHE A 48 7.88 -3.16 12.42
CA PHE A 48 6.74 -3.62 11.60
C PHE A 48 5.57 -4.20 12.41
N LYS A 49 5.83 -4.88 13.53
CA LYS A 49 4.77 -5.41 14.40
C LYS A 49 3.92 -4.31 15.05
N GLU A 50 4.55 -3.24 15.53
CA GLU A 50 3.82 -2.08 16.04
C GLU A 50 3.12 -1.33 14.90
N ALA A 51 3.74 -1.24 13.71
CA ALA A 51 3.10 -0.67 12.53
C ALA A 51 1.78 -1.38 12.20
N ILE A 52 1.78 -2.72 12.15
CA ILE A 52 0.59 -3.54 11.92
C ILE A 52 -0.46 -3.27 13.00
N LYS A 53 -0.09 -3.36 14.29
CA LYS A 53 -1.00 -3.15 15.42
C LYS A 53 -1.73 -1.81 15.39
N TYR A 54 -1.06 -0.75 14.93
CA TYR A 54 -1.69 0.57 14.77
C TYR A 54 -2.50 0.67 13.48
N LEU A 55 -1.97 0.21 12.35
CA LEU A 55 -2.67 0.29 11.06
C LEU A 55 -3.92 -0.60 10.99
N GLU A 56 -3.97 -1.74 11.69
CA GLU A 56 -5.18 -2.57 11.80
C GLU A 56 -6.34 -1.87 12.52
N LYS A 57 -6.04 -0.90 13.39
CA LYS A 57 -7.05 -0.12 14.11
C LYS A 57 -7.64 1.02 13.26
N PHE A 58 -6.99 1.38 12.16
CA PHE A 58 -7.51 2.39 11.25
C PHE A 58 -8.78 1.89 10.56
N SER A 59 -9.80 2.73 10.58
CA SER A 59 -11.04 2.51 9.82
C SER A 59 -11.05 3.43 8.60
N ALA A 60 -11.23 2.86 7.41
CA ALA A 60 -11.38 3.62 6.17
C ALA A 60 -12.57 4.60 6.27
N LYS A 61 -12.39 5.80 5.71
CA LYS A 61 -13.36 6.91 5.74
C LYS A 61 -13.74 7.33 4.32
N SER A 62 -14.55 8.38 4.20
CA SER A 62 -15.04 8.92 2.91
C SER A 62 -13.91 9.36 1.97
N ASP A 63 -12.77 9.79 2.51
CA ASP A 63 -11.56 10.00 1.72
C ASP A 63 -10.95 8.65 1.33
N LYS A 64 -11.41 8.15 0.17
CA LYS A 64 -10.96 6.88 -0.42
C LYS A 64 -9.46 6.89 -0.73
N GLY A 65 -8.91 8.02 -1.17
CA GLY A 65 -7.50 8.12 -1.55
C GLY A 65 -6.60 7.95 -0.34
N LEU A 66 -6.85 8.72 0.71
CA LEU A 66 -6.11 8.62 1.97
C LEU A 66 -6.32 7.27 2.64
N SER A 67 -7.55 6.76 2.64
CA SER A 67 -7.87 5.45 3.22
C SER A 67 -7.13 4.32 2.51
N ALA A 68 -7.06 4.34 1.18
CA ALA A 68 -6.34 3.33 0.41
C ALA A 68 -4.84 3.35 0.70
N GLN A 69 -4.25 4.54 0.89
CA GLN A 69 -2.84 4.67 1.27
C GLN A 69 -2.54 4.03 2.62
N TYR A 70 -3.37 4.23 3.63
CA TYR A 70 -3.19 3.59 4.94
C TYR A 70 -3.39 2.06 4.88
N VAL A 71 -4.35 1.58 4.08
CA VAL A 71 -4.52 0.14 3.86
C VAL A 71 -3.31 -0.45 3.11
N ALA A 72 -2.76 0.25 2.12
CA ALA A 72 -1.54 -0.18 1.45
C ALA A 72 -0.32 -0.17 2.37
N ALA A 73 -0.23 0.80 3.30
CA ALA A 73 0.81 0.80 4.33
C ALA A 73 0.70 -0.41 5.26
N LEU A 74 -0.53 -0.85 5.58
CA LEU A 74 -0.73 -2.09 6.33
C LEU A 74 -0.25 -3.31 5.54
N ALA A 75 -0.54 -3.36 4.23
CA ALA A 75 -0.04 -4.42 3.36
C ALA A 75 1.50 -4.47 3.32
N ASN A 76 2.16 -3.32 3.19
CA ASN A 76 3.61 -3.19 3.26
C ASN A 76 4.18 -3.63 4.61
N SER A 77 3.50 -3.29 5.70
CA SER A 77 3.90 -3.71 7.05
C SER A 77 3.80 -5.22 7.23
N TYR A 78 2.72 -5.84 6.73
CA TYR A 78 2.60 -7.30 6.68
C TYR A 78 3.71 -7.94 5.84
N ALA A 79 4.01 -7.39 4.65
CA ALA A 79 5.07 -7.93 3.80
C ALA A 79 6.43 -7.87 4.49
N SER A 80 6.72 -6.76 5.17
CA SER A 80 7.98 -6.53 5.89
C SER A 80 8.11 -7.41 7.15
N ASP A 81 6.99 -7.83 7.74
CA ASP A 81 6.94 -8.82 8.83
C ASP A 81 6.80 -10.27 8.32
N ASN A 82 7.05 -10.52 7.02
CA ASN A 82 6.95 -11.82 6.33
C ASN A 82 5.54 -12.46 6.33
N GLN A 83 4.49 -11.70 6.61
CA GLN A 83 3.09 -12.14 6.51
C GLN A 83 2.57 -11.96 5.08
N ILE A 84 3.18 -12.65 4.11
CA ILE A 84 3.01 -12.38 2.68
C ILE A 84 1.57 -12.57 2.18
N ASP A 85 0.87 -13.63 2.60
CA ASP A 85 -0.52 -13.86 2.18
C ASP A 85 -1.47 -12.74 2.67
N LYS A 86 -1.24 -12.24 3.90
CA LYS A 86 -2.00 -11.08 4.41
C LYS A 86 -1.67 -9.81 3.65
N ALA A 87 -0.41 -9.61 3.28
CA ALA A 87 0.01 -8.48 2.47
C ALA A 87 -0.70 -8.48 1.11
N ILE A 88 -0.73 -9.62 0.41
CA ILE A 88 -1.43 -9.79 -0.87
C ILE A 88 -2.92 -9.45 -0.74
N ALA A 89 -3.60 -10.02 0.27
CA ALA A 89 -5.02 -9.75 0.50
C ALA A 89 -5.27 -8.27 0.84
N THR A 90 -4.39 -7.65 1.62
CA THR A 90 -4.52 -6.25 2.04
C THR A 90 -4.25 -5.29 0.88
N PHE A 91 -3.32 -5.59 -0.02
CA PHE A 91 -3.12 -4.81 -1.25
C PHE A 91 -4.33 -4.88 -2.18
N LYS A 92 -4.96 -6.05 -2.34
CA LYS A 92 -6.22 -6.18 -3.07
C LYS A 92 -7.31 -5.30 -2.45
N LYS A 93 -7.43 -5.31 -1.12
CA LYS A 93 -8.34 -4.41 -0.38
C LYS A 93 -7.99 -2.93 -0.59
N ALA A 94 -6.71 -2.56 -0.60
CA ALA A 94 -6.29 -1.18 -0.88
C ALA A 94 -6.73 -0.74 -2.29
N ALA A 95 -6.62 -1.64 -3.28
CA ALA A 95 -7.10 -1.37 -4.63
C ALA A 95 -8.62 -1.16 -4.70
N GLU A 96 -9.39 -1.96 -3.96
CA GLU A 96 -10.85 -1.82 -3.84
C GLU A 96 -11.24 -0.52 -3.13
N VAL A 97 -10.52 -0.13 -2.07
CA VAL A 97 -10.77 1.14 -1.35
C VAL A 97 -10.44 2.34 -2.25
N ALA A 98 -9.35 2.28 -3.00
CA ALA A 98 -8.94 3.34 -3.93
C ALA A 98 -9.99 3.56 -5.03
N ASP A 99 -10.50 2.46 -5.61
CA ASP A 99 -11.58 2.47 -6.59
C ASP A 99 -11.36 3.46 -7.76
N ASN A 100 -10.13 3.53 -8.29
CA ASN A 100 -9.79 4.43 -9.39
C ASN A 100 -8.64 3.90 -10.26
N ALA A 101 -8.57 4.38 -11.51
CA ALA A 101 -7.58 3.92 -12.49
C ALA A 101 -6.14 4.39 -12.25
N ILE A 102 -5.91 5.25 -11.25
CA ILE A 102 -4.58 5.78 -10.94
C ILE A 102 -3.88 4.88 -9.93
N THR A 103 -4.54 4.58 -8.81
CA THR A 103 -3.91 3.92 -7.64
C THR A 103 -4.31 2.46 -7.47
N SER A 104 -5.55 2.07 -7.79
CA SER A 104 -5.95 0.65 -7.73
C SER A 104 -5.03 -0.29 -8.52
N PRO A 105 -4.65 -0.01 -9.78
CA PRO A 105 -3.77 -0.90 -10.52
C PRO A 105 -2.34 -0.94 -9.96
N GLN A 106 -1.89 0.09 -9.23
CA GLN A 106 -0.58 0.07 -8.55
C GLN A 106 -0.59 -0.90 -7.36
N TYR A 107 -1.63 -0.86 -6.52
CA TYR A 107 -1.74 -1.79 -5.39
C TYR A 107 -1.94 -3.25 -5.86
N LEU A 108 -2.68 -3.46 -6.95
CA LEU A 108 -2.77 -4.79 -7.56
C LEU A 108 -1.42 -5.26 -8.12
N LEU A 109 -0.62 -4.35 -8.70
CA LEU A 109 0.72 -4.71 -9.18
C LEU A 109 1.60 -5.22 -8.02
N GLU A 110 1.59 -4.54 -6.87
CA GLU A 110 2.30 -4.98 -5.65
C GLU A 110 1.84 -6.37 -5.20
N ALA A 111 0.53 -6.64 -5.20
CA ALA A 111 -0.01 -7.96 -4.89
C ALA A 111 0.49 -9.04 -5.86
N GLY A 112 0.57 -8.73 -7.16
CA GLY A 112 1.10 -9.65 -8.17
C GLY A 112 2.59 -9.93 -7.97
N LEU A 113 3.39 -8.90 -7.67
CA LEU A 113 4.82 -9.04 -7.37
C LEU A 113 5.08 -9.94 -6.16
N LEU A 114 4.24 -9.83 -5.11
CA LEU A 114 4.30 -10.72 -3.97
C LEU A 114 3.90 -12.16 -4.31
N LEU A 115 2.94 -12.36 -5.22
CA LEU A 115 2.61 -13.72 -5.68
C LEU A 115 3.76 -14.35 -6.46
N GLU A 116 4.48 -13.59 -7.29
CA GLU A 116 5.70 -14.07 -7.94
C GLU A 116 6.77 -14.47 -6.92
N SER A 117 6.98 -13.67 -5.86
CA SER A 117 7.96 -13.99 -4.82
C SER A 117 7.60 -15.26 -4.03
N GLN A 118 6.31 -15.63 -4.02
CA GLN A 118 5.79 -16.87 -3.45
C GLN A 118 5.77 -18.04 -4.45
N GLN A 119 6.37 -17.89 -5.63
CA GLN A 119 6.34 -18.90 -6.70
C GLN A 119 4.91 -19.27 -7.14
N LYS A 120 3.99 -18.28 -7.12
CA LYS A 120 2.59 -18.40 -7.58
C LYS A 120 2.36 -17.61 -8.89
N PRO A 121 3.06 -17.92 -10.00
CA PRO A 121 3.00 -17.12 -11.23
C PRO A 121 1.62 -17.16 -11.91
N ALA A 122 0.85 -18.24 -11.77
CA ALA A 122 -0.50 -18.33 -12.32
C ALA A 122 -1.46 -17.32 -11.66
N GLU A 123 -1.40 -17.19 -10.33
CA GLU A 123 -2.22 -16.20 -9.61
C GLU A 123 -1.75 -14.76 -9.92
N ALA A 124 -0.44 -14.53 -10.08
CA ALA A 124 0.09 -13.24 -10.49
C ALA A 124 -0.40 -12.85 -11.90
N LEU A 125 -0.40 -13.82 -12.84
CA LEU A 125 -0.89 -13.64 -14.19
C LEU A 125 -2.35 -13.19 -14.22
N ASP A 126 -3.20 -13.78 -13.38
CA ASP A 126 -4.61 -13.40 -13.27
C ASP A 126 -4.77 -11.96 -12.77
N ILE A 127 -3.98 -11.56 -11.78
CA ILE A 127 -3.95 -10.16 -11.33
C ILE A 127 -3.53 -9.23 -12.47
N TYR A 128 -2.46 -9.52 -13.20
CA TYR A 128 -1.97 -8.64 -14.27
C TYR A 128 -2.96 -8.53 -15.44
N LYS A 129 -3.60 -9.63 -15.83
CA LYS A 129 -4.70 -9.61 -16.81
C LYS A 129 -5.89 -8.80 -16.31
N SER A 130 -6.19 -8.86 -15.01
CA SER A 130 -7.25 -8.04 -14.41
C SER A 130 -6.90 -6.55 -14.46
N ILE A 131 -5.64 -6.17 -14.22
CA ILE A 131 -5.17 -4.79 -14.33
C ILE A 131 -5.36 -4.29 -15.77
N LYS A 132 -4.88 -5.05 -16.75
CA LYS A 132 -4.98 -4.71 -18.18
C LYS A 132 -6.42 -4.56 -18.65
N SER A 133 -7.33 -5.43 -18.19
CA SER A 133 -8.73 -5.41 -18.62
C SER A 133 -9.56 -4.30 -17.95
N LYS A 134 -9.39 -4.09 -16.63
CA LYS A 134 -10.22 -3.16 -15.84
C LYS A 134 -9.73 -1.72 -15.86
N TYR A 135 -8.42 -1.48 -15.93
CA TYR A 135 -7.84 -0.13 -15.79
C TYR A 135 -7.15 0.34 -17.07
N ARG A 136 -7.87 0.32 -18.19
CA ARG A 136 -7.33 0.65 -19.53
C ARG A 136 -6.71 2.05 -19.65
N SER A 137 -7.18 3.01 -18.84
CA SER A 137 -6.64 4.37 -18.78
C SER A 137 -5.46 4.53 -17.82
N SER A 138 -5.07 3.47 -17.09
CA SER A 138 -3.91 3.50 -16.21
C SER A 138 -2.62 3.65 -17.02
N THR A 139 -1.65 4.36 -16.47
CA THR A 139 -0.30 4.46 -17.02
C THR A 139 0.41 3.10 -17.11
N LEU A 140 0.00 2.11 -16.31
CA LEU A 140 0.53 0.74 -16.40
C LEU A 140 0.08 0.02 -17.69
N VAL A 141 -1.10 0.39 -18.21
CA VAL A 141 -1.74 -0.26 -19.36
C VAL A 141 -1.55 0.55 -20.64
N ALA A 142 -1.54 1.88 -20.54
CA ALA A 142 -1.26 2.76 -21.66
C ALA A 142 0.16 2.52 -22.19
N PRO A 143 0.35 2.29 -23.51
CA PRO A 143 1.68 2.18 -24.08
C PRO A 143 2.50 3.46 -23.86
N GLN A 144 3.69 3.32 -23.30
CA GLN A 144 4.63 4.41 -23.10
C GLN A 144 5.87 4.19 -23.97
N GLN A 145 6.50 5.28 -24.39
CA GLN A 145 7.75 5.20 -25.15
C GLN A 145 8.85 4.61 -24.26
N VAL A 146 9.46 3.51 -24.70
CA VAL A 146 10.55 2.83 -23.96
C VAL A 146 11.90 3.00 -24.65
N GLN A 147 11.91 3.23 -25.95
CA GLN A 147 13.07 3.59 -26.77
C GLN A 147 12.59 4.29 -28.05
N VAL A 148 13.52 4.86 -28.82
CA VAL A 148 13.18 5.51 -30.10
C VAL A 148 12.45 4.51 -31.00
N GLY A 149 11.22 4.85 -31.41
CA GLY A 149 10.40 4.01 -32.27
C GLY A 149 9.72 2.80 -31.61
N ALA A 150 9.80 2.61 -30.28
CA ALA A 150 9.10 1.51 -29.62
C ALA A 150 8.30 1.96 -28.38
N TYR A 151 7.07 1.46 -28.31
CA TYR A 151 6.12 1.70 -27.23
C TYR A 151 5.72 0.36 -26.61
N ALA A 152 5.64 0.32 -25.29
CA ALA A 152 5.18 -0.86 -24.57
C ALA A 152 4.34 -0.46 -23.37
N ALA A 153 3.30 -1.24 -23.09
CA ALA A 153 2.60 -1.16 -21.82
C ALA A 153 3.45 -1.86 -20.76
N LEU A 154 3.61 -1.23 -19.59
CA LEU A 154 4.38 -1.83 -18.52
C LEU A 154 3.76 -3.15 -18.05
N ILE A 155 2.43 -3.24 -18.00
CA ILE A 155 1.71 -4.45 -17.60
C ILE A 155 1.99 -5.65 -18.51
N ASP A 156 2.27 -5.42 -19.79
CA ASP A 156 2.53 -6.51 -20.75
C ASP A 156 3.85 -7.21 -20.46
N LYS A 157 4.86 -6.47 -19.99
CA LYS A 157 6.14 -7.05 -19.53
C LYS A 157 5.94 -8.00 -18.35
N TYR A 158 5.04 -7.64 -17.42
CA TYR A 158 4.70 -8.49 -16.28
C TYR A 158 3.96 -9.75 -16.71
N ILE A 159 2.98 -9.62 -17.61
CA ILE A 159 2.23 -10.75 -18.18
C ILE A 159 3.18 -11.72 -18.91
N GLU A 160 4.05 -11.21 -19.78
CA GLU A 160 5.03 -12.02 -20.50
C GLU A 160 6.01 -12.74 -19.57
N ARG A 161 6.42 -12.08 -18.48
CA ARG A 161 7.35 -12.64 -17.51
C ARG A 161 6.80 -13.89 -16.82
N VAL A 162 5.54 -13.86 -16.40
CA VAL A 162 4.91 -14.96 -15.63
C VAL A 162 4.21 -16.00 -16.50
N SER A 163 4.18 -15.80 -17.82
CA SER A 163 3.59 -16.75 -18.79
C SER A 163 4.60 -17.74 -19.37
N LYS A 164 5.87 -17.66 -18.95
CA LYS A 164 6.96 -18.56 -19.36
C LYS A 164 7.11 -19.70 -18.36
#